data_AF-A0A8T5MSK5-F1
#
_entry.id   AF-A0A8T5MSK5-F1
#
_cell.length_a   1.000
_cell.length_b   1.000
_cell.length_c   1.000
_cell.angle_alpha   90.00
_cell.angle_beta   90.00
_cell.angle_gamma   90.00
#
_symmetry.space_group_name_H-M   'P 1'
#
loop_
_entity.id
_entity.type
_entity.pdbx_description
1 polymer ?
#
loop_
_entity_poly.entity_id
_entity_poly.type
_entity_poly.pdbx_seq_one_letter_code
_entity_poly.pdbx_strand_id
1 'polypeptide(L)'
;MHPNEHLVEQYLRIIKKWFTITNIKFGTNREIDILALDAKGNAYHIEVEIYKEGLQWGPESNAGFSVKEYKNKKFDAETKRFIKDKYGIRKTHDIWVVWGIQPKVKERALKEAKKHNIEIWEFKEKVKKLMDAIGTPHYGDDIIQSLSLIKAAINL
;
A
#
# COMPACT_ATOMS: atom_id res chain seq x y z
N MET A 1 -5.73 9.58 9.67
CA MET A 1 -5.24 8.56 8.71
C MET A 1 -6.45 7.88 8.08
N HIS A 2 -6.41 7.57 6.79
CA HIS A 2 -7.52 6.88 6.12
C HIS A 2 -7.57 5.39 6.54
N PRO A 3 -8.75 4.75 6.70
CA PRO A 3 -8.84 3.37 7.18
C PRO A 3 -8.04 2.36 6.35
N ASN A 4 -8.02 2.54 5.02
CA ASN A 4 -7.24 1.68 4.11
C ASN A 4 -5.72 1.80 4.35
N GLU A 5 -5.22 3.02 4.56
CA GLU A 5 -3.81 3.26 4.88
C GLU A 5 -3.47 2.62 6.22
N HIS A 6 -4.36 2.77 7.21
CA HIS A 6 -4.16 2.21 8.54
C HIS A 6 -4.10 0.68 8.50
N LEU A 7 -4.98 0.02 7.75
CA LEU A 7 -4.94 -1.43 7.53
C LEU A 7 -3.62 -1.89 6.89
N VAL A 8 -3.13 -1.17 5.89
CA VAL A 8 -1.84 -1.46 5.25
C VAL A 8 -0.70 -1.23 6.23
N GLU A 9 -0.72 -0.14 7.00
CA GLU A 9 0.27 0.14 8.03
C GLU A 9 0.35 -0.99 9.06
N GLN A 10 -0.79 -1.48 9.55
CA GLN A 10 -0.79 -2.57 10.52
C GLN A 10 -0.19 -3.86 9.92
N TYR A 11 -0.46 -4.15 8.65
CA TYR A 11 0.23 -5.25 7.95
C TYR A 11 1.76 -5.04 7.94
N LEU A 12 2.23 -3.83 7.64
CA LEU A 12 3.65 -3.50 7.64
C LEU A 12 4.28 -3.65 9.03
N ARG A 13 3.61 -3.16 10.08
CA ARG A 13 4.13 -3.19 11.45
C ARG A 13 4.08 -4.59 12.06
N ILE A 14 2.97 -5.31 11.90
CA ILE A 14 2.75 -6.61 12.55
C ILE A 14 3.40 -7.74 11.76
N ILE A 15 3.24 -7.79 10.44
CA ILE A 15 3.74 -8.89 9.61
C ILE A 15 5.15 -8.61 9.11
N LYS A 16 5.39 -7.41 8.56
CA LYS A 16 6.70 -7.07 7.98
C LYS A 16 7.71 -6.63 9.03
N LYS A 17 7.26 -6.21 10.22
CA LYS A 17 8.10 -5.60 11.28
C LYS A 17 8.86 -4.38 10.79
N TRP A 18 8.22 -3.57 9.95
CA TRP A 18 8.79 -2.33 9.41
C TRP A 18 8.40 -1.13 10.26
N PHE A 19 9.28 -0.13 10.27
CA PHE A 19 8.96 1.20 10.80
C PHE A 19 8.16 1.97 9.74
N THR A 20 7.20 2.79 10.17
CA THR A 20 6.30 3.52 9.28
C THR A 20 6.14 4.97 9.71
N ILE A 21 5.97 5.85 8.71
CA ILE A 21 5.44 7.20 8.86
C ILE A 21 4.32 7.32 7.83
N THR A 22 3.15 7.79 8.25
CA THR A 22 1.94 7.84 7.40
C THR A 22 1.45 9.28 7.21
N ASN A 23 0.58 9.49 6.21
CA ASN A 23 -0.09 10.77 5.93
C ASN A 23 0.90 11.95 5.82
N ILE A 24 1.96 11.77 5.03
CA ILE A 24 3.03 12.76 4.92
C ILE A 24 2.64 13.79 3.87
N LYS A 25 2.09 14.91 4.32
CA LYS A 25 1.71 16.04 3.47
C LYS A 25 2.92 16.85 3.02
N PHE A 26 2.90 17.27 1.76
CA PHE A 26 3.92 18.14 1.17
C PHE A 26 3.40 18.89 -0.05
N GLY A 27 4.04 20.01 -0.39
CA GLY A 27 3.62 20.85 -1.52
C GLY A 27 2.13 21.23 -1.46
N THR A 28 1.55 21.51 -2.62
CA THR A 28 0.12 21.84 -2.75
C THR A 28 -0.69 20.58 -3.04
N ASN A 29 -1.53 20.16 -2.09
CA ASN A 29 -2.42 19.00 -2.23
C ASN A 29 -1.72 17.68 -2.59
N ARG A 30 -0.48 17.47 -2.10
CA ARG A 30 0.23 16.20 -2.25
C ARG A 30 0.42 15.51 -0.91
N GLU A 31 0.36 14.19 -0.95
CA GLU A 31 0.50 13.33 0.21
C GLU A 31 1.20 12.05 -0.23
N ILE A 32 2.16 11.60 0.59
CA ILE A 32 2.68 10.24 0.58
C ILE A 32 1.89 9.47 1.63
N ASP A 33 1.20 8.42 1.22
CA ASP A 33 0.33 7.66 2.12
C ASP A 33 1.16 6.99 3.23
N ILE A 34 2.21 6.22 2.85
CA ILE A 34 3.11 5.56 3.79
C ILE A 34 4.56 5.58 3.28
N LEU A 35 5.48 6.01 4.14
CA LEU A 35 6.92 5.79 3.99
C LEU A 35 7.36 4.77 5.04
N ALA A 36 7.94 3.65 4.60
CA ALA A 36 8.34 2.56 5.49
C ALA A 36 9.84 2.25 5.39
N LEU A 37 10.40 1.70 6.46
CA LEU A 37 11.79 1.26 6.54
C LEU A 37 11.87 -0.14 7.14
N ASP A 38 12.59 -1.05 6.50
CA ASP A 38 12.88 -2.36 7.09
C ASP A 38 14.10 -2.32 8.03
N ALA A 39 14.34 -3.41 8.77
CA ALA A 39 15.47 -3.52 9.69
C ALA A 39 16.86 -3.51 8.99
N LYS A 40 16.90 -3.63 7.66
CA LYS A 40 18.13 -3.56 6.86
C LYS A 40 18.38 -2.16 6.29
N GLY A 41 17.48 -1.21 6.54
CA GLY A 41 17.57 0.15 6.01
C GLY A 41 17.02 0.32 4.60
N ASN A 42 16.31 -0.67 4.05
CA ASN A 42 15.60 -0.49 2.78
C ASN A 42 14.37 0.38 3.01
N ALA A 43 14.21 1.43 2.21
CA ALA A 43 13.08 2.34 2.27
C ALA A 43 12.03 2.01 1.21
N TYR A 44 10.76 2.17 1.56
CA TYR A 44 9.61 1.86 0.73
C TYR A 44 8.68 3.06 0.66
N HIS A 45 8.38 3.52 -0.55
CA HIS A 45 7.33 4.49 -0.78
C HIS A 45 6.07 3.72 -1.17
N ILE A 46 5.03 3.80 -0.36
CA ILE A 46 3.84 2.96 -0.48
C ILE A 46 2.62 3.85 -0.62
N GLU A 47 1.84 3.59 -1.66
CA GLU A 47 0.62 4.32 -2.01
C GLU A 47 -0.56 3.33 -2.01
N VAL A 48 -1.67 3.71 -1.40
CA VAL A 48 -2.77 2.81 -1.06
C VAL A 48 -4.04 3.22 -1.80
N GLU A 49 -4.51 2.34 -2.69
CA GLU A 49 -5.72 2.55 -3.49
C GLU A 49 -6.59 1.28 -3.47
N ILE A 50 -7.26 1.07 -2.35
CA ILE A 50 -8.11 -0.12 -2.12
C ILE A 50 -9.56 0.21 -2.49
N TYR A 51 -9.98 -0.25 -3.66
CA TYR A 51 -11.37 -0.29 -4.11
C TYR A 51 -11.82 -1.73 -4.33
N LYS A 52 -13.08 -2.06 -4.01
CA LYS A 52 -13.59 -3.44 -4.00
C LYS A 52 -13.42 -4.17 -5.33
N GLU A 53 -13.54 -3.44 -6.42
CA GLU A 53 -13.46 -3.97 -7.78
C GLU A 53 -12.02 -4.22 -8.24
N GLY A 54 -11.03 -3.72 -7.48
CA GLY A 54 -9.61 -3.81 -7.78
C GLY A 54 -9.17 -2.95 -8.97
N LEU A 55 -7.95 -3.22 -9.46
CA LEU A 55 -7.39 -2.56 -10.63
C LEU A 55 -8.04 -3.09 -11.92
N GLN A 56 -8.58 -2.19 -12.75
CA GLN A 56 -9.37 -2.53 -13.94
C GLN A 56 -8.93 -1.89 -15.27
N TRP A 57 -7.94 -0.99 -15.25
CA TRP A 57 -7.55 -0.20 -16.42
C TRP A 57 -7.11 -1.07 -17.60
N GLY A 58 -7.61 -0.79 -18.82
CA GLY A 58 -7.27 -1.56 -20.02
C GLY A 58 -8.08 -1.14 -21.28
N PRO A 59 -7.93 -1.84 -22.41
CA PRO A 59 -8.59 -1.49 -23.68
C PRO A 59 -10.13 -1.50 -23.59
N GLU A 60 -10.66 -2.29 -22.66
CA GLU A 60 -12.09 -2.51 -22.44
C GLU A 60 -12.64 -1.69 -21.27
N SER A 61 -11.82 -0.85 -20.63
CA SER A 61 -12.22 -0.04 -19.49
C SER A 61 -11.30 1.17 -19.29
N ASN A 62 -11.91 2.36 -19.31
CA ASN A 62 -11.26 3.61 -18.92
C ASN A 62 -11.31 3.85 -17.41
N ALA A 63 -11.75 2.88 -16.61
CA ALA A 63 -11.81 3.01 -15.16
C ALA A 63 -10.43 2.78 -14.53
N GLY A 64 -9.95 3.79 -13.79
CA GLY A 64 -8.67 3.75 -13.07
C GLY A 64 -7.48 4.28 -13.86
N PHE A 65 -6.30 4.19 -13.26
CA PHE A 65 -5.03 4.64 -13.85
C PHE A 65 -4.24 3.46 -14.43
N SER A 66 -3.51 3.69 -15.53
CA SER A 66 -2.38 2.85 -15.90
C SER A 66 -1.29 2.90 -14.83
N VAL A 67 -0.39 1.91 -14.83
CA VAL A 67 0.73 1.94 -13.88
C VAL A 67 1.65 3.13 -14.17
N LYS A 68 1.80 3.52 -15.44
CA LYS A 68 2.58 4.69 -15.84
C LYS A 68 1.95 6.00 -15.37
N GLU A 69 0.64 6.17 -15.53
CA GLU A 69 -0.06 7.37 -15.04
C GLU A 69 0.00 7.47 -13.53
N TYR A 70 -0.23 6.35 -12.83
CA TYR A 70 -0.13 6.31 -11.38
C TYR A 70 1.28 6.64 -10.88
N LYS A 71 2.32 6.11 -11.56
CA LYS A 71 3.72 6.50 -11.34
C LYS A 71 3.90 8.01 -11.41
N ASN A 72 3.45 8.62 -12.50
CA ASN A 72 3.65 10.04 -12.74
C ASN A 72 2.85 10.92 -11.77
N LYS A 73 1.79 10.39 -11.17
CA LYS A 73 0.98 11.10 -10.18
C LYS A 73 1.57 10.99 -8.76
N LYS A 74 1.96 9.80 -8.34
CA LYS A 74 2.32 9.51 -6.94
C LYS A 74 3.83 9.32 -6.71
N PHE A 75 4.51 8.71 -7.68
CA PHE A 75 5.93 8.32 -7.59
C PHE A 75 6.85 9.20 -8.44
N ASP A 76 6.46 10.46 -8.69
CA ASP A 76 7.19 11.37 -9.56
C ASP A 76 8.51 11.89 -8.93
N ALA A 77 9.28 12.61 -9.74
CA ALA A 77 10.56 13.16 -9.31
C ALA A 77 10.44 14.17 -8.16
N GLU A 78 9.31 14.88 -8.04
CA GLU A 78 9.08 15.84 -6.96
C GLU A 78 8.85 15.11 -5.63
N THR A 79 8.02 14.06 -5.59
CA THR A 79 7.88 13.19 -4.41
C THR A 79 9.25 12.64 -3.99
N LYS A 80 10.06 12.14 -4.95
CA LYS A 80 11.38 11.58 -4.63
C LYS A 80 12.35 12.61 -4.08
N ARG A 81 12.35 13.83 -4.63
CA ARG A 81 13.15 14.93 -4.11
C ARG A 81 12.72 15.30 -2.69
N PHE A 82 11.43 15.43 -2.44
CA PHE A 82 10.90 15.71 -1.10
C PHE A 82 11.33 14.64 -0.08
N ILE A 83 11.18 13.36 -0.41
CA ILE A 83 11.61 12.25 0.48
C ILE A 83 13.11 12.35 0.80
N LYS A 84 13.93 12.62 -0.22
CA LYS A 84 15.38 12.78 -0.05
C LYS A 84 15.72 13.97 0.85
N ASP A 85 15.12 15.12 0.61
CA ASP A 85 15.48 16.36 1.29
C ASP A 85 14.98 16.36 2.75
N LYS A 86 13.80 15.80 3.01
CA LYS A 86 13.20 15.78 4.36
C LYS A 86 13.69 14.63 5.23
N TYR A 87 13.93 13.46 4.64
CA TYR A 87 14.24 12.24 5.40
C TYR A 87 15.62 11.65 5.10
N GLY A 88 16.40 12.24 4.19
CA GLY A 88 17.71 11.73 3.79
C GLY A 88 17.68 10.45 2.94
N ILE A 89 16.48 9.99 2.55
CA ILE A 89 16.30 8.73 1.83
C ILE A 89 16.51 8.95 0.33
N ARG A 90 17.62 8.42 -0.21
CA ARG A 90 18.02 8.63 -1.61
C ARG A 90 17.27 7.77 -2.62
N LYS A 91 16.79 6.60 -2.19
CA LYS A 91 16.12 5.61 -3.04
C LYS A 91 15.04 4.90 -2.24
N THR A 92 13.89 4.68 -2.88
CA THR A 92 12.80 3.89 -2.35
C THR A 92 12.47 2.75 -3.30
N HIS A 93 11.93 1.66 -2.75
CA HIS A 93 11.13 0.69 -3.48
C HIS A 93 9.69 1.19 -3.54
N ASP A 94 9.13 1.27 -4.74
CA ASP A 94 7.81 1.87 -4.95
C ASP A 94 6.76 0.78 -5.01
N ILE A 95 5.77 0.88 -4.12
CA ILE A 95 4.72 -0.12 -3.95
C ILE A 95 3.35 0.56 -4.12
N TRP A 96 2.56 0.04 -5.05
CA TRP A 96 1.16 0.41 -5.19
C TRP A 96 0.27 -0.70 -4.63
N VAL A 97 -0.45 -0.41 -3.57
CA VAL A 97 -1.34 -1.36 -2.90
C VAL A 97 -2.75 -1.19 -3.44
N VAL A 98 -3.30 -2.26 -4.01
CA VAL A 98 -4.68 -2.33 -4.53
C VAL A 98 -5.43 -3.48 -3.86
N TRP A 99 -6.76 -3.50 -3.85
CA TRP A 99 -7.49 -4.64 -3.29
C TRP A 99 -7.11 -5.96 -3.97
N GLY A 100 -7.08 -5.94 -5.30
CA GLY A 100 -6.67 -7.03 -6.18
C GLY A 100 -6.54 -6.54 -7.62
N ILE A 101 -6.08 -7.40 -8.52
CA ILE A 101 -6.00 -7.08 -9.96
C ILE A 101 -7.00 -7.95 -10.71
N GLN A 102 -7.83 -7.34 -11.57
CA GLN A 102 -8.77 -8.12 -12.37
C GLN A 102 -8.04 -9.04 -13.35
N PRO A 103 -8.50 -10.30 -13.54
CA PRO A 103 -7.83 -11.28 -14.39
C PRO A 103 -7.52 -10.75 -15.80
N LYS A 104 -8.48 -10.05 -16.42
CA LYS A 104 -8.35 -9.50 -17.78
C LYS A 104 -7.25 -8.46 -17.95
N VAL A 105 -6.82 -7.79 -16.87
CA VAL A 105 -5.76 -6.76 -16.93
C VAL A 105 -4.47 -7.19 -16.23
N LYS A 106 -4.46 -8.35 -15.56
CA LYS A 106 -3.38 -8.75 -14.64
C LYS A 106 -2.01 -8.83 -15.33
N GLU A 107 -1.92 -9.52 -16.47
CA GLU A 107 -0.66 -9.65 -17.19
C GLU A 107 -0.11 -8.28 -17.63
N ARG A 108 -0.98 -7.45 -18.23
CA ARG A 108 -0.62 -6.10 -18.68
C ARG A 108 -0.16 -5.21 -17.52
N ALA A 109 -0.92 -5.18 -16.43
CA ALA A 109 -0.60 -4.38 -15.25
C ALA A 109 0.75 -4.79 -14.66
N LEU A 110 1.00 -6.09 -14.48
CA LEU A 110 2.26 -6.58 -13.92
C LEU A 110 3.45 -6.33 -14.88
N LYS A 111 3.24 -6.45 -16.19
CA LYS A 111 4.27 -6.14 -17.20
C LYS A 111 4.63 -4.66 -17.20
N GLU A 112 3.64 -3.78 -17.12
CA GLU A 112 3.87 -2.33 -17.05
C GLU A 112 4.53 -1.94 -15.72
N ALA A 113 4.07 -2.49 -14.59
CA ALA A 113 4.66 -2.30 -13.27
C ALA A 113 6.15 -2.68 -13.26
N LYS A 114 6.50 -3.84 -13.82
CA LYS A 114 7.91 -4.24 -13.99
C LYS A 114 8.71 -3.26 -14.83
N LYS A 115 8.15 -2.79 -15.96
CA LYS A 115 8.80 -1.79 -16.83
C LYS A 115 9.08 -0.47 -16.09
N HIS A 116 8.20 -0.09 -15.17
CA HIS A 116 8.28 1.18 -14.46
C HIS A 116 8.93 1.07 -13.06
N ASN A 117 9.38 -0.13 -12.69
CA ASN A 117 9.98 -0.49 -11.40
C ASN A 117 9.07 -0.19 -10.20
N ILE A 118 7.79 -0.57 -10.35
CA ILE A 118 6.76 -0.50 -9.30
C ILE A 118 6.35 -1.93 -8.97
N GLU A 119 6.19 -2.22 -7.69
CA GLU A 119 5.57 -3.45 -7.21
C GLU A 119 4.08 -3.20 -6.96
N ILE A 120 3.21 -4.11 -7.43
CA ILE A 120 1.79 -4.05 -7.12
C ILE A 120 1.48 -5.09 -6.05
N TRP A 121 0.88 -4.66 -4.93
CA TRP A 121 0.40 -5.54 -3.88
C TRP A 121 -1.11 -5.72 -3.97
N GLU A 122 -1.57 -6.98 -4.05
CA GLU A 122 -2.98 -7.33 -3.87
C GLU A 122 -3.28 -7.45 -2.36
N PHE A 123 -3.96 -6.46 -1.78
CA PHE A 123 -4.21 -6.35 -0.35
C PHE A 123 -5.09 -7.49 0.18
N LYS A 124 -5.97 -8.07 -0.64
CA LYS A 124 -6.76 -9.26 -0.26
C LYS A 124 -5.91 -10.42 0.27
N GLU A 125 -4.67 -10.57 -0.21
CA GLU A 125 -3.74 -11.59 0.28
C GLU A 125 -3.04 -11.16 1.57
N LYS A 126 -2.76 -9.86 1.71
CA LYS A 126 -2.07 -9.30 2.86
C LYS A 126 -2.97 -9.22 4.09
N VAL A 127 -4.24 -8.85 3.91
CA VAL A 127 -5.24 -8.83 4.97
C VAL A 127 -5.47 -10.22 5.55
N LYS A 128 -5.43 -11.28 4.72
CA LYS A 128 -5.49 -12.66 5.23
C LYS A 128 -4.33 -12.96 6.18
N LYS A 129 -3.09 -12.66 5.77
CA LYS A 129 -1.91 -12.85 6.64
C LYS A 129 -1.99 -12.03 7.92
N LEU A 130 -2.54 -10.82 7.84
CA LEU A 130 -2.77 -9.97 9.01
C LEU A 130 -3.79 -10.61 9.95
N MET A 131 -4.94 -11.06 9.43
CA MET A 131 -5.96 -11.79 10.19
C MET A 131 -5.40 -13.04 10.87
N ASP A 132 -4.58 -13.83 10.15
CA ASP A 132 -3.98 -15.06 10.68
C ASP A 132 -3.07 -14.78 11.88
N ALA A 133 -2.35 -13.64 11.86
CA ALA A 133 -1.42 -13.25 12.93
C ALA A 133 -2.10 -12.60 14.15
N ILE A 134 -3.33 -12.09 13.99
CA ILE A 134 -4.09 -11.49 15.09
C ILE A 134 -4.74 -12.62 15.90
N GLY A 135 -4.35 -12.71 17.17
CA GLY A 135 -5.02 -13.54 18.18
C GLY A 135 -6.23 -12.84 18.80
N THR A 136 -6.75 -13.36 19.91
CA THR A 136 -7.93 -12.83 20.63
C THR A 136 -7.70 -11.83 21.78
N PRO A 137 -6.49 -11.35 22.14
CA PRO A 137 -6.34 -10.40 23.25
C PRO A 137 -6.90 -9.01 22.90
N HIS A 138 -7.05 -8.17 23.92
CA HIS A 138 -7.38 -6.77 23.70
C HIS A 138 -6.20 -6.04 23.03
N TYR A 139 -6.47 -5.42 21.89
CA TYR A 139 -5.51 -4.56 21.20
C TYR A 139 -5.87 -3.10 21.46
N GLY A 140 -4.85 -2.28 21.75
CA GLY A 140 -5.03 -0.83 21.87
C GLY A 140 -5.30 -0.12 20.54
N ASP A 141 -5.12 -0.83 19.43
CA ASP A 141 -5.41 -0.36 18.08
C ASP A 141 -6.83 -0.76 17.66
N ASP A 142 -7.64 0.22 17.26
CA ASP A 142 -9.06 0.06 16.98
C ASP A 142 -9.34 -0.86 15.77
N ILE A 143 -8.55 -0.74 14.71
CA ILE A 143 -8.66 -1.59 13.52
C ILE A 143 -8.28 -3.02 13.87
N ILE A 144 -7.19 -3.23 14.61
CA ILE A 144 -6.77 -4.58 14.99
C ILE A 144 -7.73 -5.21 15.98
N GLN A 145 -8.26 -4.44 16.92
CA GLN A 145 -9.33 -4.90 17.81
C GLN A 145 -10.57 -5.31 17.01
N SER A 146 -10.97 -4.51 16.02
CA SER A 146 -12.12 -4.81 15.15
C SER A 146 -11.89 -6.10 14.35
N LEU A 147 -10.71 -6.25 13.73
CA LEU A 147 -10.33 -7.46 13.00
C LEU A 147 -10.31 -8.70 13.90
N SER A 148 -9.78 -8.59 15.12
CA SER A 148 -9.80 -9.67 16.13
C SER A 148 -11.22 -10.12 16.47
N LEU A 149 -12.14 -9.18 16.67
CA LEU A 149 -13.54 -9.49 16.98
C LEU A 149 -14.26 -10.12 15.79
N ILE A 150 -14.04 -9.59 14.58
CA ILE A 150 -14.58 -10.16 13.33
C ILE A 150 -14.08 -11.60 13.15
N LYS A 151 -12.78 -11.86 13.36
CA LYS A 151 -12.21 -13.20 13.29
C LYS A 151 -12.92 -14.17 14.23
N ALA A 152 -13.08 -13.77 15.49
CA ALA A 152 -13.77 -14.56 16.51
C ALA A 152 -15.25 -14.83 16.15
N ALA A 153 -15.93 -13.86 15.54
CA ALA A 153 -17.34 -14.00 15.15
C ALA A 153 -17.55 -14.92 13.94
N ILE A 154 -16.60 -14.96 13.00
CA ILE A 154 -16.72 -15.74 11.76
C ILE A 154 -16.13 -17.16 11.91
N ASN A 155 -15.60 -17.53 13.10
CA ASN A 155 -14.90 -18.81 13.35
C ASN A 155 -13.77 -19.08 12.34
N LEU A 156 -13.02 -18.04 11.97
CA LEU A 156 -11.82 -18.13 11.12
C LEU A 156 -10.55 -18.38 11.92
#